data_AF-A0AAW9KEY3-F1
#
_entry.id   AF-A0AAW9KEY3-F1
#
_cell.length_a   1.000
_cell.length_b   1.000
_cell.length_c   1.000
_cell.angle_alpha   90.00
_cell.angle_beta   90.00
_cell.angle_gamma   90.00
#
_symmetry.space_group_name_H-M   'P 1'
#
loop_
_entity.id
_entity.type
_entity.pdbx_description
1 polymer ?
#
loop_
_entity_poly.entity_id
_entity_poly.type
_entity_poly.pdbx_seq_one_letter_code
_entity_poly.pdbx_strand_id
1 'polypeptide(L)'
;MDYKKKVAEAISKHIDMDIESIEKLIEIPPKSEMGDYAFPCFQLAKAFRKAPNMISEELAEKINKNGFEKIINVGPYVNFFADKSVFTKNTIEKGLTEGENYGSSKAG
;
A
#
# COMPACT_ATOMS: atom_id res chain seq x y z
N MET A 1 -10.04 2.59 -8.38
CA MET A 1 -8.61 2.29 -8.57
C MET A 1 -8.20 1.23 -7.56
N ASP A 2 -7.27 0.33 -7.93
CA ASP A 2 -6.66 -0.57 -6.96
C ASP A 2 -5.63 0.23 -6.15
N TYR A 3 -5.86 0.40 -4.84
CA TYR A 3 -4.97 1.20 -3.99
C TYR A 3 -3.58 0.56 -3.86
N LYS A 4 -3.51 -0.78 -3.98
CA LYS A 4 -2.26 -1.53 -4.00
C LYS A 4 -1.36 -1.08 -5.15
N LYS A 5 -1.96 -0.93 -6.34
CA LYS A 5 -1.27 -0.40 -7.53
C LYS A 5 -0.76 1.02 -7.32
N LYS A 6 -1.54 1.89 -6.68
CA LYS A 6 -1.13 3.26 -6.38
C LYS A 6 0.06 3.32 -5.41
N VAL A 7 0.06 2.45 -4.39
CA VAL A 7 1.21 2.29 -3.48
C VAL A 7 2.44 1.82 -4.27
N ALA A 8 2.28 0.83 -5.15
CA ALA A 8 3.37 0.32 -5.97
C ALA A 8 3.93 1.37 -6.94
N GLU A 9 3.08 2.15 -7.59
CA GLU A 9 3.47 3.29 -8.45
C GLU A 9 4.19 4.40 -7.68
N ALA A 10 3.84 4.61 -6.41
CA ALA A 10 4.54 5.57 -5.57
C ALA A 10 5.95 5.07 -5.22
N ILE A 11 6.08 3.79 -4.90
CA ILE A 11 7.36 3.17 -4.53
C ILE A 11 8.29 3.04 -5.75
N SER A 12 7.77 2.61 -6.92
CA SER A 12 8.56 2.37 -8.14
C SER A 12 9.27 3.62 -8.68
N LYS A 13 8.85 4.82 -8.26
CA LYS A 13 9.54 6.08 -8.59
C LYS A 13 10.85 6.28 -7.82
N HIS A 14 11.04 5.54 -6.74
CA HIS A 14 12.19 5.66 -5.85
C HIS A 14 13.08 4.41 -5.83
N ILE A 15 12.62 3.30 -6.42
CA ILE A 15 13.37 2.04 -6.51
C ILE A 15 13.31 1.49 -7.93
N ASP A 16 14.37 0.79 -8.34
CA ASP A 16 14.43 0.13 -9.65
C ASP A 16 13.76 -1.25 -9.58
N MET A 17 12.43 -1.26 -9.46
CA MET A 17 11.61 -2.47 -9.44
C MET A 17 10.32 -2.24 -10.23
N ASP A 18 9.86 -3.30 -10.90
CA ASP A 18 8.59 -3.26 -11.62
C ASP A 18 7.40 -3.20 -10.66
N ILE A 19 6.33 -2.53 -11.12
CA ILE A 19 5.12 -2.29 -10.33
C ILE A 19 4.51 -3.63 -9.89
N GLU A 20 4.47 -4.64 -10.76
CA GLU A 20 3.85 -5.94 -10.45
C GLU A 20 4.58 -6.69 -9.32
N SER A 21 5.91 -6.64 -9.31
CA SER A 21 6.74 -7.20 -8.24
C SER A 21 6.50 -6.46 -6.94
N ILE A 22 6.41 -5.12 -6.98
CA ILE A 22 6.09 -4.34 -5.77
C ILE A 22 4.69 -4.68 -5.27
N GLU A 23 3.68 -4.77 -6.14
CA GLU A 23 2.30 -5.13 -5.78
C GLU A 23 2.19 -6.51 -5.10
N LYS A 24 3.00 -7.48 -5.55
CA LYS A 24 3.10 -8.82 -4.95
C LYS A 24 3.72 -8.79 -3.56
N LEU A 25 4.61 -7.85 -3.30
CA LEU A 25 5.27 -7.68 -2.00
C LEU A 25 4.44 -6.87 -1.01
N ILE A 26 3.49 -6.05 -1.48
CA ILE A 26 2.61 -5.31 -0.58
C ILE A 26 1.72 -6.29 0.20
N GLU A 27 1.76 -6.15 1.53
CA GLU A 27 0.98 -6.94 2.48
C GLU A 27 -0.07 -6.07 3.18
N ILE A 28 -1.09 -6.70 3.75
CA ILE A 28 -2.07 -6.03 4.62
C ILE A 28 -1.62 -6.24 6.05
N PRO A 29 -1.26 -5.18 6.79
CA PRO A 29 -0.80 -5.32 8.17
C PRO A 29 -1.94 -5.82 9.07
N PRO A 30 -1.63 -6.56 10.15
CA PRO A 30 -2.63 -7.18 11.02
C PRO A 30 -3.40 -6.17 11.89
N LYS A 31 -2.88 -4.95 12.03
CA LYS A 31 -3.49 -3.88 12.82
C LYS A 31 -3.67 -2.64 11.97
N SER A 32 -4.85 -2.01 12.04
CA SER A 32 -5.14 -0.77 11.32
C SER A 32 -4.24 0.41 11.74
N GLU A 33 -3.69 0.38 12.96
CA GLU A 33 -2.73 1.38 13.44
C GLU A 33 -1.40 1.34 12.65
N MET A 34 -1.13 0.22 11.96
CA MET A 34 0.06 0.02 11.12
C MET A 34 -0.22 0.35 9.65
N GLY A 35 -1.34 0.99 9.33
CA GLY A 35 -1.70 1.36 7.96
C GLY A 35 -2.67 0.38 7.31
N ASP A 36 -3.06 0.68 6.09
CA ASP A 36 -3.91 -0.17 5.25
C ASP A 36 -3.06 -1.11 4.38
N TYR A 37 -1.85 -0.66 4.00
CA TYR A 37 -0.90 -1.41 3.19
C TYR A 37 0.52 -1.26 3.73
N ALA A 38 1.29 -2.33 3.73
CA ALA A 38 2.67 -2.34 4.17
C ALA A 38 3.59 -2.92 3.08
N PHE A 39 4.70 -2.24 2.80
CA PHE A 39 5.72 -2.72 1.88
C PHE A 39 6.99 -3.17 2.64
N PRO A 40 7.35 -4.46 2.61
CA PRO A 40 8.55 -4.98 3.24
C PRO A 40 9.82 -4.60 2.44
N CYS A 41 10.75 -3.88 3.07
CA CYS A 41 12.00 -3.45 2.45
C CYS A 41 13.13 -4.48 2.55
N PHE A 42 12.87 -5.69 3.07
CA PHE A 42 13.89 -6.73 3.22
C PHE A 42 14.52 -7.16 1.89
N GLN A 43 13.71 -7.21 0.82
CA GLN A 43 14.20 -7.57 -0.51
C GLN A 43 15.14 -6.50 -1.08
N LEU A 44 14.95 -5.24 -0.68
CA LEU A 44 15.78 -4.13 -1.11
C LEU A 44 17.15 -4.11 -0.43
N ALA A 45 17.30 -4.73 0.74
CA ALA A 45 18.54 -4.67 1.51
C ALA A 45 19.77 -5.15 0.73
N LYS A 46 19.62 -6.22 -0.07
CA LYS A 46 20.70 -6.73 -0.93
C LYS A 46 21.03 -5.78 -2.07
N ALA A 47 20.01 -5.19 -2.71
CA ALA A 47 20.17 -4.27 -3.83
C ALA A 47 20.83 -2.95 -3.40
N PHE A 48 20.38 -2.38 -2.27
CA PHE A 48 20.86 -1.10 -1.76
C PHE A 48 22.10 -1.24 -0.85
N ARG A 49 22.48 -2.47 -0.48
CA ARG A 49 23.54 -2.77 0.51
C ARG A 49 23.38 -1.96 1.80
N LYS A 50 22.12 -1.78 2.23
CA LYS A 50 21.71 -0.99 3.39
C LYS A 50 20.77 -1.82 4.27
N ALA A 51 20.69 -1.47 5.55
CA ALA A 51 19.75 -2.12 6.46
C ALA A 51 18.30 -1.85 6.01
N PRO A 52 17.39 -2.84 6.02
CA PRO A 52 16.00 -2.67 5.59
C PRO A 52 15.29 -1.49 6.29
N ASN A 53 15.57 -1.28 7.59
CA ASN A 53 14.99 -0.18 8.38
C ASN A 53 15.41 1.20 7.86
N MET A 54 16.65 1.37 7.41
CA MET A 54 17.09 2.64 6.82
C MET A 54 16.44 2.87 5.46
N ILE A 55 16.25 1.81 4.67
CA ILE A 55 15.61 1.90 3.35
C ILE A 55 14.14 2.30 3.51
N SER A 56 13.42 1.67 4.43
CA SER A 56 12.01 2.01 4.70
C SER A 56 11.86 3.43 5.26
N GLU A 57 12.77 3.88 6.12
CA GLU A 57 12.81 5.28 6.59
C GLU A 57 13.02 6.25 5.43
N GLU A 58 14.07 6.06 4.63
CA GLU A 58 14.35 6.92 3.47
C GLU A 58 13.20 6.94 2.46
N LEU A 59 12.54 5.79 2.22
CA LEU A 59 11.39 5.71 1.31
C LEU A 59 10.18 6.45 1.88
N ALA A 60 9.86 6.27 3.16
CA ALA A 60 8.74 6.96 3.80
C ALA A 60 8.90 8.49 3.77
N GLU A 61 10.13 9.00 3.82
CA GLU A 61 10.44 10.43 3.69
C GLU A 61 10.39 10.94 2.25
N LYS A 62 10.84 10.14 1.28
CA LYS A 62 10.90 10.54 -0.14
C LYS A 62 9.56 10.44 -0.85
N ILE A 63 8.71 9.49 -0.44
CA ILE A 63 7.42 9.28 -1.09
C ILE A 63 6.48 10.43 -0.75
N ASN A 64 5.93 11.06 -1.79
CA ASN A 64 4.95 12.11 -1.62
C ASN A 64 3.62 11.53 -1.09
N LYS A 65 3.05 12.17 -0.07
CA LYS A 65 1.75 11.81 0.55
C LYS A 65 0.56 12.08 -0.37
N ASN A 66 0.76 12.49 -1.62
CA ASN A 66 -0.32 12.93 -2.49
C ASN A 66 -1.32 11.78 -2.79
N GLY A 67 -2.48 11.84 -2.12
CA GLY A 67 -3.52 10.80 -2.19
C GLY A 67 -3.29 9.60 -1.27
N PHE A 68 -2.51 9.79 -0.21
CA PHE A 68 -2.43 8.96 1.00
C PHE A 68 -2.69 9.87 2.20
N GLU A 69 -3.38 9.36 3.22
CA GLU A 69 -3.57 10.11 4.47
C GLU A 69 -2.23 10.25 5.22
N LYS A 70 -1.46 9.17 5.23
CA LYS A 70 -0.19 9.09 5.96
C LYS A 70 0.72 8.02 5.36
N ILE A 71 2.02 8.24 5.47
CA ILE A 71 3.06 7.26 5.16
C ILE A 71 4.02 7.27 6.34
N ILE A 72 4.29 6.09 6.92
CA ILE A 72 5.19 5.95 8.06
C ILE A 72 6.14 4.77 7.85
N ASN A 73 7.34 4.88 8.41
CA ASN A 73 8.22 3.75 8.64
C ASN A 73 7.79 3.04 9.95
N VAL A 74 7.76 1.71 9.94
CA VAL A 74 7.71 0.89 11.15
C VAL A 74 8.71 -0.25 11.00
N GLY A 75 9.92 -0.05 11.52
CA GLY A 75 11.00 -1.02 11.35
C GLY A 75 11.29 -1.22 9.85
N PRO A 76 11.40 -2.47 9.34
CA PRO A 76 11.74 -2.74 7.96
C PRO A 76 10.59 -2.55 6.94
N TYR A 77 9.49 -1.90 7.35
CA TYR A 77 8.29 -1.71 6.53
C TYR A 77 7.98 -0.23 6.27
N VAL A 78 7.47 0.05 5.07
CA VAL A 78 6.82 1.31 4.73
C VAL A 78 5.32 1.10 4.74
N ASN A 79 4.64 1.78 5.65
CA ASN A 79 3.22 1.63 5.88
C ASN A 79 2.45 2.83 5.31
N PHE A 80 1.43 2.53 4.52
CA PHE A 80 0.61 3.50 3.80
C PHE A 80 -0.81 3.49 4.38
N PHE A 81 -1.33 4.68 4.63
CA PHE A 81 -2.70 4.92 5.05
C PHE A 81 -3.45 5.51 3.86
N ALA A 82 -4.46 4.81 3.38
CA ALA A 82 -5.32 5.28 2.31
C ALA A 82 -6.16 6.44 2.82
N ASP A 83 -6.31 7.48 2.00
CA ASP A 83 -7.25 8.55 2.31
C ASP A 83 -8.67 7.97 2.21
N LYS A 84 -9.32 7.77 3.37
CA LYS A 84 -10.67 7.18 3.46
C LYS A 84 -11.71 8.01 2.72
N SER A 85 -11.55 9.34 2.65
CA SER A 85 -12.48 10.20 1.93
C SER A 85 -12.42 9.97 0.41
N VAL A 86 -11.23 9.67 -0.11
CA VAL A 86 -11.02 9.30 -1.52
C VAL A 86 -11.32 7.81 -1.76
N PHE A 87 -11.07 6.94 -0.78
CA PHE A 87 -11.32 5.51 -0.87
C PHE A 87 -12.82 5.19 -0.89
N THR A 88 -13.61 5.77 0.02
CA THR A 88 -15.05 5.50 0.15
C THR A 88 -15.81 5.89 -1.11
N LYS A 89 -15.49 7.02 -1.76
CA LYS A 89 -16.12 7.38 -3.04
C LYS A 89 -15.89 6.31 -4.11
N ASN A 90 -14.62 5.92 -4.31
CA ASN A 90 -14.26 4.97 -5.36
C ASN A 90 -14.75 3.54 -5.10
N THR A 91 -14.79 3.09 -3.85
CA THR A 91 -15.25 1.74 -3.48
C THR A 91 -16.78 1.63 -3.53
N ILE A 92 -17.51 2.67 -3.09
CA ILE A 92 -18.96 2.70 -3.21
C ILE A 92 -19.38 2.78 -4.68
N GLU A 93 -18.71 3.60 -5.51
CA GLU A 93 -19.02 3.68 -6.95
C GLU A 93 -18.76 2.35 -7.67
N LYS A 94 -17.67 1.63 -7.34
CA LYS A 94 -17.43 0.30 -7.90
C LYS A 94 -18.41 -0.76 -7.37
N GLY A 95 -18.71 -0.75 -6.08
CA GLY A 95 -19.67 -1.68 -5.46
C GLY A 95 -21.10 -1.50 -5.98
N LEU A 96 -21.48 -0.29 -6.39
CA LEU A 96 -22.77 -0.03 -7.06
C LEU A 96 -22.78 -0.51 -8.52
N THR A 97 -21.62 -0.53 -9.19
CA THR A 97 -21.53 -0.96 -10.60
C THR A 97 -21.35 -2.48 -10.73
N GLU A 98 -20.80 -3.15 -9.71
CA GLU A 98 -20.76 -4.62 -9.57
C GLU A 98 -21.85 -5.16 -8.61
N GLY A 99 -22.90 -4.35 -8.39
CA GLY A 99 -23.96 -4.56 -7.40
C GLY A 99 -25.09 -5.50 -7.80
N GLU A 100 -24.89 -6.44 -8.73
CA GLU A 100 -25.84 -7.55 -8.93
C GLU A 100 -25.45 -8.83 -8.18
N ASN A 101 -24.30 -8.90 -7.48
CA ASN A 101 -23.95 -10.12 -6.72
C ASN A 101 -23.23 -9.93 -5.37
N TYR A 102 -22.93 -8.71 -4.91
CA TYR A 102 -22.26 -8.54 -3.62
C TYR A 102 -23.27 -8.43 -2.46
N GLY A 103 -23.84 -9.56 -2.04
CA GLY A 103 -24.64 -9.58 -0.81
C GLY A 103 -25.59 -10.76 -0.57
N SER A 104 -25.72 -11.74 -1.47
CA SER A 104 -26.53 -12.93 -1.18
C SER A 104 -25.73 -13.99 -0.42
N SER A 105 -25.15 -13.61 0.73
CA SER A 105 -24.84 -14.60 1.76
C SER A 105 -26.16 -15.06 2.36
N LYS A 106 -26.75 -16.07 1.72
CA LYS A 106 -27.74 -16.97 2.28
C LYS A 106 -27.07 -17.75 3.42
N ALA A 107 -26.96 -17.13 4.58
CA ALA A 107 -26.94 -17.86 5.84
C ALA A 107 -28.41 -18.09 6.20
N GLY A 108 -28.82 -19.36 6.18
CA GLY A 108 -30.19 -19.80 6.43
C GLY A 108 -30.62 -19.69 7.89
#